data_AF-A0A936BR45-F1
#
_entry.id   AF-A0A936BR45-F1
#
_cell.length_a   1.000
_cell.length_b   1.000
_cell.length_c   1.000
_cell.angle_alpha   90.00
_cell.angle_beta   90.00
_cell.angle_gamma   90.00
#
_symmetry.space_group_name_H-M   'P 1'
#
loop_
_entity.id
_entity.type
_entity.pdbx_description
1 polymer ?
#
loop_
_entity_poly.entity_id
_entity_poly.type
_entity_poly.pdbx_seq_one_letter_code
_entity_poly.pdbx_strand_id
1 'polypeptide(L)'
;MRGLLNIEANTDWYGTAHHEFGHAFYFLAYRRPEVPPLLRDSPVSGLHEGIAELGAFAARQAPYLQSIGILPAGTAPDPVAFLLDDALNPSLPFMFFASGTMTHWEADLYARDLPPDQWNARWWQYVRDFQGIEPPEPRGEQWCDAATKTHINSVPCYYANYAIATVIRFQLHDFIAKKFLHQPPQSCNYAGHTEVGDFLRTIMEKGATEDWRQVLRDATGEELSTRAMLEYFAPLQAWLEEQNHGREIGWE
;
A
#
# COMPACT_ATOMS: atom_id res chain seq x y z
N MET A 1 14.83 17.65 7.56
CA MET A 1 13.68 16.80 7.92
C MET A 1 14.08 16.04 9.19
N ARG A 2 13.13 15.66 10.05
CA ARG A 2 13.37 14.91 11.29
C ARG A 2 12.36 13.77 11.33
N GLY A 3 12.80 12.56 11.65
CA GLY A 3 11.92 11.44 12.00
C GLY A 3 11.88 11.27 13.51
N LEU A 4 10.71 10.99 14.07
CA LEU A 4 10.54 10.65 15.48
C LEU A 4 9.94 9.26 15.57
N LEU A 5 10.79 8.26 15.83
CA LEU A 5 10.42 6.85 15.84
C LEU A 5 10.99 6.20 17.11
N ASN A 6 10.13 5.52 17.88
CA ASN A 6 10.55 4.72 19.02
C ASN A 6 10.82 3.29 18.54
N ILE A 7 11.91 3.10 17.80
CA ILE A 7 12.20 1.85 17.08
C ILE A 7 12.61 0.71 18.03
N GLU A 8 12.21 -0.50 17.67
CA GLU A 8 12.75 -1.74 18.23
C GLU A 8 13.46 -2.56 17.13
N ALA A 9 14.33 -3.49 17.53
CA ALA A 9 15.08 -4.33 16.60
C ALA A 9 14.23 -5.52 16.11
N ASN A 10 13.19 -5.25 15.33
CA ASN A 10 12.33 -6.25 14.71
C ASN A 10 11.96 -5.89 13.26
N THR A 11 11.32 -6.82 12.56
CA THR A 11 10.94 -6.68 11.14
C THR A 11 9.92 -5.57 10.91
N ASP A 12 9.03 -5.34 11.88
CA ASP A 12 7.99 -4.33 11.78
C ASP A 12 8.62 -2.93 11.75
N TRP A 13 9.43 -2.60 12.75
CA TRP A 13 10.15 -1.31 12.80
C TRP A 13 11.19 -1.16 11.70
N TYR A 14 11.75 -2.26 11.19
CA TYR A 14 12.61 -2.22 10.01
C TYR A 14 11.84 -1.74 8.78
N GLY A 15 10.65 -2.31 8.54
CA GLY A 15 9.75 -1.88 7.47
C GLY A 15 9.26 -0.44 7.67
N THR A 16 8.78 -0.11 8.87
CA THR A 16 8.32 1.24 9.21
C THR A 16 9.42 2.28 9.01
N ALA A 17 10.65 2.03 9.44
CA ALA A 17 11.74 2.98 9.24
C ALA A 17 11.97 3.27 7.74
N HIS A 18 11.92 2.26 6.87
CA HIS A 18 12.06 2.46 5.42
C HIS A 18 10.86 3.20 4.81
N HIS A 19 9.65 2.91 5.30
CA HIS A 19 8.44 3.65 4.92
C HIS A 19 8.59 5.16 5.23
N GLU A 20 8.96 5.47 6.47
CA GLU A 20 9.12 6.85 6.95
C GLU A 20 10.27 7.60 6.25
N PHE A 21 11.35 6.89 5.90
CA PHE A 21 12.39 7.48 5.05
C PHE A 21 11.91 7.72 3.62
N GLY A 22 10.98 6.94 3.10
CA GLY A 22 10.30 7.22 1.84
C GLY A 22 9.60 8.59 1.86
N HIS A 23 8.84 8.89 2.92
CA HIS A 23 8.28 10.24 3.14
C HIS A 23 9.37 11.31 3.19
N ALA A 24 10.47 11.03 3.88
CA ALA A 24 11.63 11.92 3.96
C ALA A 24 12.20 12.29 2.60
N PHE A 25 12.45 11.30 1.75
CA PHE A 25 13.00 11.53 0.42
C PHE A 25 12.01 12.26 -0.48
N TYR A 26 10.72 11.98 -0.36
CA TYR A 26 9.69 12.72 -1.08
C TYR A 26 9.69 14.20 -0.68
N PHE A 27 9.65 14.51 0.63
CA PHE A 27 9.69 15.89 1.12
C PHE A 27 10.94 16.64 0.67
N LEU A 28 12.09 15.95 0.59
CA LEU A 28 13.33 16.54 0.12
C LEU A 28 13.28 16.82 -1.39
N ALA A 29 12.65 15.95 -2.19
CA ALA A 29 12.63 16.05 -3.64
C ALA A 29 11.88 17.30 -4.13
N TYR A 30 10.68 17.58 -3.61
CA TYR A 30 9.91 18.77 -4.02
C TYR A 30 10.31 20.04 -3.26
N ARG A 31 11.24 19.99 -2.31
CA ARG A 31 11.71 21.19 -1.58
C ARG A 31 12.70 21.98 -2.42
N ARG A 32 12.22 22.46 -3.57
CA ARG A 32 12.99 23.22 -4.55
C ARG A 32 12.35 24.57 -4.84
N PRO A 33 13.11 25.57 -5.32
CA PRO A 33 12.57 26.91 -5.61
C PRO A 33 11.43 26.91 -6.63
N GLU A 34 11.43 25.95 -7.56
CA GLU A 34 10.45 25.83 -8.65
C GLU A 34 9.08 25.34 -8.17
N VAL A 35 9.02 24.71 -7.00
CA VAL A 35 7.76 24.28 -6.37
C VAL A 35 7.36 25.34 -5.33
N PRO A 36 6.29 26.12 -5.58
CA PRO A 36 5.80 27.13 -4.66
C PRO A 36 5.49 26.52 -3.29
N PRO A 37 5.66 27.25 -2.17
CA PRO A 37 5.42 26.70 -0.83
C PRO A 37 4.05 26.02 -0.64
N LEU A 38 3.00 26.51 -1.30
CA LEU A 38 1.65 25.93 -1.26
C LEU A 38 1.50 24.61 -2.02
N LEU A 39 2.42 24.30 -2.94
CA LEU A 39 2.43 23.09 -3.75
C LEU A 39 3.54 22.11 -3.32
N ARG A 40 4.18 22.35 -2.16
CA ARG A 40 5.15 21.45 -1.54
C ARG A 40 4.45 20.32 -0.80
N ASP A 41 3.68 19.58 -1.56
CA ASP A 41 2.93 18.40 -1.17
C ASP A 41 2.96 17.41 -2.36
N SER A 42 2.38 16.22 -2.21
CA SER A 42 2.15 15.30 -3.31
C SER A 42 0.89 15.72 -4.11
N PRO A 43 0.81 15.43 -5.43
CA PRO A 43 -0.38 15.76 -6.21
C PRO A 43 -1.61 14.93 -5.80
N VAL A 44 -1.41 13.80 -5.10
CA VAL A 44 -2.44 13.07 -4.37
C VAL A 44 -1.80 12.30 -3.22
N SER A 45 -2.44 12.24 -2.04
CA SER A 45 -1.88 11.55 -0.87
C SER A 45 -1.51 10.09 -1.16
N GLY A 46 -2.30 9.39 -1.99
CA GLY A 46 -1.99 8.01 -2.40
C GLY A 46 -0.66 7.84 -3.17
N LEU A 47 -0.19 8.85 -3.90
CA LEU A 47 1.12 8.78 -4.57
C LEU A 47 2.27 8.94 -3.56
N HIS A 48 2.09 9.81 -2.57
CA HIS A 48 3.03 9.97 -1.45
C HIS A 48 3.19 8.66 -0.67
N GLU A 49 2.06 8.11 -0.21
CA GLU A 49 1.99 6.84 0.50
C GLU A 49 2.53 5.70 -0.37
N GLY A 50 2.20 5.65 -1.65
CA GLY A 50 2.65 4.59 -2.56
C GLY A 50 4.18 4.52 -2.70
N ILE A 51 4.86 5.67 -2.70
CA ILE A 51 6.34 5.72 -2.73
C ILE A 51 6.94 5.38 -1.37
N ALA A 52 6.32 5.79 -0.26
CA ALA A 52 6.76 5.38 1.08
C ALA A 52 6.67 3.87 1.25
N GLU A 53 5.51 3.30 0.93
CA GLU A 53 5.26 1.87 0.90
C GLU A 53 6.20 1.11 -0.04
N LEU A 54 6.57 1.69 -1.20
CA LEU A 54 7.55 1.11 -2.11
C LEU A 54 8.92 0.94 -1.45
N GLY A 55 9.35 1.91 -0.63
CA GLY A 55 10.60 1.82 0.13
C GLY A 55 10.60 0.67 1.12
N ALA A 56 9.52 0.55 1.91
CA ALA A 56 9.35 -0.57 2.85
C ALA A 56 9.27 -1.92 2.15
N PHE A 57 8.54 -1.98 1.03
CA PHE A 57 8.37 -3.19 0.22
C PHE A 57 9.69 -3.68 -0.38
N ALA A 58 10.47 -2.78 -0.99
CA ALA A 58 11.78 -3.10 -1.54
C ALA A 58 12.76 -3.56 -0.45
N ALA A 59 12.67 -2.99 0.76
CA ALA A 59 13.54 -3.35 1.88
C ALA A 59 13.31 -4.78 2.41
N ARG A 60 12.15 -5.39 2.15
CA ARG A 60 11.84 -6.77 2.58
C ARG A 60 12.26 -7.83 1.57
N GLN A 61 12.64 -7.44 0.35
CA GLN A 61 13.00 -8.38 -0.70
C GLN A 61 14.27 -9.17 -0.33
N ALA A 62 14.21 -10.49 -0.50
CA ALA A 62 15.31 -11.38 -0.11
C ALA A 62 16.66 -11.01 -0.75
N PRO A 63 16.75 -10.66 -2.06
CA PRO A 63 18.01 -10.22 -2.66
C PRO A 63 18.60 -8.97 -1.99
N TYR A 64 17.77 -8.03 -1.53
CA TYR A 64 18.25 -6.86 -0.79
C TYR A 64 18.76 -7.23 0.60
N LEU A 65 18.00 -8.01 1.37
CA LEU A 65 18.40 -8.47 2.70
C LEU A 65 19.71 -9.28 2.68
N GLN A 66 19.95 -10.05 1.61
CA GLN A 66 21.22 -10.73 1.37
C GLN A 66 22.36 -9.74 1.08
N SER A 67 22.12 -8.73 0.25
CA SER A 67 23.15 -7.75 -0.12
C SER A 67 23.68 -6.94 1.07
N ILE A 68 22.86 -6.76 2.11
CA ILE A 68 23.24 -6.05 3.34
C ILE A 68 23.60 -6.99 4.50
N GLY A 69 23.63 -8.31 4.26
CA GLY A 69 24.05 -9.30 5.25
C GLY A 69 23.05 -9.60 6.38
N ILE A 70 21.79 -9.19 6.25
CA ILE A 70 20.72 -9.57 7.20
C ILE A 70 20.30 -11.02 6.95
N LEU A 71 20.09 -11.38 5.67
CA LEU A 71 19.79 -12.74 5.27
C LEU A 71 21.09 -13.44 4.82
N PRO A 72 21.42 -14.65 5.33
CA PRO A 72 22.63 -15.36 4.90
C PRO A 72 22.66 -15.59 3.38
N ALA A 73 23.84 -15.46 2.78
CA ALA A 73 24.04 -15.70 1.36
C ALA A 73 23.64 -17.14 0.97
N GLY A 74 22.95 -17.29 -0.16
CA GLY A 74 22.45 -18.58 -0.64
C GLY A 74 21.16 -19.04 0.02
N THR A 75 20.59 -18.29 0.97
CA THR A 75 19.23 -18.55 1.45
C THR A 75 18.24 -18.42 0.29
N ALA A 76 17.40 -19.42 0.10
CA ALA A 76 16.33 -19.40 -0.88
C ALA A 76 15.00 -19.53 -0.12
N PRO A 77 14.31 -18.41 0.18
CA PRO A 77 12.99 -18.46 0.81
C PRO A 77 12.01 -19.25 -0.05
N ASP A 78 11.04 -19.91 0.59
CA ASP A 78 9.92 -20.53 -0.12
C ASP A 78 9.13 -19.44 -0.86
N PRO A 79 9.05 -19.48 -2.21
CA PRO A 79 8.37 -18.44 -2.99
C PRO A 79 6.89 -18.33 -2.66
N VAL A 80 6.22 -19.44 -2.32
CA VAL A 80 4.79 -19.43 -1.95
C VAL A 80 4.62 -18.78 -0.59
N ALA A 81 5.44 -19.16 0.40
CA ALA A 81 5.37 -18.57 1.73
C ALA A 81 5.65 -17.06 1.69
N PHE A 82 6.62 -16.63 0.88
CA PHE A 82 6.96 -15.22 0.70
C PHE A 82 5.81 -14.44 0.06
N LEU A 83 5.25 -14.95 -1.04
CA LEU A 83 4.12 -14.29 -1.70
C LEU A 83 2.86 -14.29 -0.83
N LEU A 84 2.63 -15.35 -0.05
CA LEU A 84 1.52 -15.44 0.89
C LEU A 84 1.67 -14.41 2.02
N ASP A 85 2.88 -14.22 2.55
CA ASP A 85 3.17 -13.17 3.53
C ASP A 85 2.89 -11.78 2.94
N ASP A 86 3.42 -11.48 1.75
CA ASP A 86 3.17 -10.20 1.06
C ASP A 86 1.68 -9.96 0.76
N ALA A 87 0.94 -11.03 0.45
CA ALA A 87 -0.50 -10.99 0.20
C ALA A 87 -1.29 -10.69 1.48
N LEU A 88 -0.98 -11.38 2.58
CA LEU A 88 -1.67 -11.23 3.87
C LEU A 88 -1.30 -9.92 4.57
N ASN A 89 -0.02 -9.53 4.50
CA ASN A 89 0.54 -8.39 5.20
C ASN A 89 1.56 -7.66 4.32
N PRO A 90 1.28 -6.46 3.78
CA PRO A 90 0.17 -5.56 4.09
C PRO A 90 -0.85 -5.39 2.94
N SER A 91 -0.94 -6.33 1.99
CA SER A 91 -1.55 -6.02 0.68
C SER A 91 -3.06 -6.29 0.57
N LEU A 92 -3.48 -7.55 0.39
CA LEU A 92 -4.82 -7.86 -0.13
C LEU A 92 -5.94 -7.65 0.91
N PRO A 93 -5.88 -8.21 2.15
CA PRO A 93 -6.94 -7.98 3.13
C PRO A 93 -7.11 -6.50 3.49
N PHE A 94 -5.99 -5.79 3.61
CA PHE A 94 -5.99 -4.37 3.92
C PHE A 94 -6.59 -3.52 2.79
N MET A 95 -6.35 -3.90 1.52
CA MET A 95 -6.95 -3.20 0.38
C MET A 95 -8.48 -3.24 0.43
N PHE A 96 -9.10 -4.40 0.66
CA PHE A 96 -10.56 -4.51 0.78
C PHE A 96 -11.12 -3.79 2.01
N PHE A 97 -10.37 -3.77 3.11
CA PHE A 97 -10.72 -2.96 4.27
C PHE A 97 -10.70 -1.46 3.96
N ALA A 98 -9.65 -1.00 3.29
CA ALA A 98 -9.40 0.42 3.01
C ALA A 98 -10.33 0.97 1.92
N SER A 99 -10.44 0.30 0.77
CA SER A 99 -11.30 0.74 -0.35
C SER A 99 -12.75 0.31 -0.22
N GLY A 100 -13.02 -0.78 0.49
CA GLY A 100 -14.36 -1.29 0.74
C GLY A 100 -14.92 -0.72 2.04
N THR A 101 -14.70 -1.44 3.14
CA THR A 101 -15.32 -1.16 4.45
C THR A 101 -15.24 0.31 4.86
N MET A 102 -14.03 0.85 4.91
CA MET A 102 -13.78 2.21 5.37
C MET A 102 -14.38 3.25 4.44
N THR A 103 -13.98 3.20 3.17
CA THR A 103 -14.34 4.23 2.19
C THR A 103 -15.85 4.27 1.94
N HIS A 104 -16.51 3.10 1.86
CA HIS A 104 -17.96 3.05 1.67
C HIS A 104 -18.73 3.53 2.90
N TRP A 105 -18.28 3.17 4.11
CA TRP A 105 -18.92 3.63 5.33
C TRP A 105 -18.78 5.14 5.51
N GLU A 106 -17.59 5.72 5.28
CA GLU A 106 -17.37 7.17 5.32
C GLU A 106 -18.19 7.89 4.24
N ALA A 107 -18.30 7.34 3.03
CA ALA A 107 -19.15 7.91 1.98
C ALA A 107 -20.64 7.93 2.38
N ASP A 108 -21.13 6.85 3.00
CA ASP A 108 -22.50 6.80 3.48
C ASP A 108 -22.73 7.82 4.61
N LEU A 109 -21.80 7.89 5.57
CA LEU A 109 -21.87 8.80 6.69
C LEU A 109 -21.83 10.28 6.26
N TYR A 110 -20.90 10.64 5.37
CA TYR A 110 -20.62 12.04 5.03
C TYR A 110 -21.45 12.57 3.87
N ALA A 111 -21.88 11.72 2.95
CA ALA A 111 -22.48 12.15 1.69
C ALA A 111 -23.85 11.53 1.38
N ARG A 112 -24.32 10.57 2.19
CA ARG A 112 -25.60 9.87 1.93
C ARG A 112 -26.52 9.80 3.15
N ASP A 113 -26.33 10.73 4.09
CA ASP A 113 -27.20 10.93 5.26
C ASP A 113 -27.47 9.64 6.05
N LEU A 114 -26.45 8.80 6.27
CA LEU A 114 -26.59 7.57 7.04
C LEU A 114 -27.12 7.88 8.46
N PRO A 115 -28.31 7.38 8.83
CA PRO A 115 -28.90 7.67 10.14
C PRO A 115 -28.03 7.15 11.29
N PRO A 116 -27.90 7.90 12.40
CA PRO A 116 -27.11 7.48 13.56
C PRO A 116 -27.51 6.13 14.17
N ASP A 117 -28.78 5.73 14.02
CA ASP A 117 -29.32 4.43 14.44
C ASP A 117 -29.05 3.30 13.42
N GLN A 118 -28.16 3.52 12.45
CA GLN A 118 -27.72 2.52 11.47
C GLN A 118 -26.21 2.51 11.25
N TRP A 119 -25.45 3.31 12.01
CA TRP A 119 -24.00 3.45 11.81
C TRP A 119 -23.28 2.13 12.00
N ASN A 120 -23.61 1.40 13.07
CA ASN A 120 -22.89 0.19 13.42
C ASN A 120 -23.35 -1.01 12.57
N ALA A 121 -24.65 -1.11 12.28
CA ALA A 121 -25.19 -2.09 11.35
C ALA A 121 -24.59 -1.92 9.95
N ARG A 122 -24.49 -0.69 9.44
CA ARG A 122 -23.86 -0.42 8.13
C ARG A 122 -22.37 -0.76 8.14
N TRP A 123 -21.67 -0.46 9.22
CA TRP A 123 -20.26 -0.85 9.37
C TRP A 123 -20.08 -2.37 9.26
N TRP A 124 -20.82 -3.15 10.05
CA TRP A 124 -20.72 -4.62 10.03
C TRP A 124 -21.25 -5.24 8.75
N GLN A 125 -22.23 -4.62 8.08
CA GLN A 125 -22.62 -5.02 6.73
C GLN A 125 -21.42 -4.93 5.79
N TYR A 126 -20.71 -3.80 5.76
CA TYR A 126 -19.55 -3.66 4.87
C TYR A 126 -18.35 -4.52 5.26
N VAL A 127 -18.12 -4.75 6.56
CA VAL A 127 -17.11 -5.71 7.02
C VAL A 127 -17.42 -7.11 6.48
N ARG A 128 -18.69 -7.53 6.48
CA ARG A 128 -19.11 -8.78 5.84
C ARG A 128 -18.93 -8.71 4.32
N ASP A 129 -19.54 -7.74 3.66
CA ASP A 129 -19.61 -7.68 2.19
C ASP A 129 -18.22 -7.60 1.54
N PHE A 130 -17.28 -6.84 2.13
CA PHE A 130 -15.95 -6.64 1.56
C PHE A 130 -14.86 -7.56 2.11
N GLN A 131 -15.04 -8.12 3.32
CA GLN A 131 -13.97 -8.89 3.98
C GLN A 131 -14.37 -10.30 4.40
N GLY A 132 -15.66 -10.65 4.37
CA GLY A 132 -16.15 -11.95 4.81
C GLY A 132 -15.98 -12.18 6.31
N ILE A 133 -16.03 -11.10 7.11
CA ILE A 133 -15.82 -11.17 8.57
C ILE A 133 -17.13 -10.86 9.29
N GLU A 134 -17.46 -11.66 10.30
CA GLU A 134 -18.57 -11.40 11.21
C GLU A 134 -18.07 -10.99 12.60
N PRO A 135 -18.85 -10.20 13.35
CA PRO A 135 -18.49 -9.88 14.72
C PRO A 135 -18.58 -11.13 15.61
N PRO A 136 -17.73 -11.24 16.65
CA PRO A 136 -17.72 -12.40 17.55
C PRO A 136 -18.97 -12.47 18.46
N GLU A 137 -19.76 -11.41 18.54
CA GLU A 137 -21.00 -11.29 19.28
C GLU A 137 -21.94 -10.30 18.58
N PRO A 138 -23.26 -10.30 18.85
CA PRO A 138 -24.16 -9.30 18.30
C PRO A 138 -23.72 -7.86 18.64
N ARG A 139 -23.56 -7.02 17.61
CA ARG A 139 -23.15 -5.61 17.75
C ARG A 139 -24.32 -4.69 17.43
N GLY A 140 -24.97 -4.16 18.48
CA GLY A 140 -26.06 -3.19 18.33
C GLY A 140 -25.58 -1.76 18.10
N GLU A 141 -26.53 -0.83 17.97
CA GLU A 141 -26.29 0.61 17.70
C GLU A 141 -25.85 1.42 18.92
N GLN A 142 -25.70 0.79 20.09
CA GLN A 142 -25.04 1.42 21.23
C GLN A 142 -23.53 1.61 21.03
N TRP A 143 -22.97 1.03 19.97
CA TRP A 143 -21.56 1.10 19.60
C TRP A 143 -21.35 1.97 18.35
N CYS A 144 -20.10 2.36 18.11
CA CYS A 144 -19.65 2.94 16.86
C CYS A 144 -18.29 2.34 16.51
N ASP A 145 -18.29 1.09 16.02
CA ASP A 145 -17.07 0.32 15.84
C ASP A 145 -16.12 0.94 14.81
N ALA A 146 -16.68 1.61 13.79
CA ALA A 146 -15.93 2.42 12.85
C ALA A 146 -15.05 3.48 13.55
N ALA A 147 -15.57 4.15 14.59
CA ALA A 147 -14.85 5.21 15.31
C ALA A 147 -13.71 4.70 16.19
N THR A 148 -13.52 3.38 16.32
CA THR A 148 -12.30 2.82 16.95
C THR A 148 -11.07 2.95 16.07
N LYS A 149 -11.24 3.37 14.81
CA LYS A 149 -10.17 3.45 13.82
C LYS A 149 -9.67 4.88 13.69
N THR A 150 -8.37 5.06 13.96
CA THR A 150 -7.71 6.36 14.11
C THR A 150 -8.02 7.37 13.00
N HIS A 151 -8.08 6.95 11.73
CA HIS A 151 -8.31 7.90 10.64
C HIS A 151 -9.79 8.30 10.51
N ILE A 152 -10.74 7.45 10.92
CA ILE A 152 -12.16 7.83 10.94
C ILE A 152 -12.40 9.04 11.85
N ASN A 153 -11.68 9.13 12.98
CA ASN A 153 -11.86 10.19 13.96
C ASN A 153 -10.79 11.29 13.95
N SER A 154 -9.68 11.13 13.20
CA SER A 154 -8.62 12.16 13.15
C SER A 154 -8.33 12.70 11.74
N VAL A 155 -8.51 11.91 10.68
CA VAL A 155 -8.24 12.30 9.28
C VAL A 155 -9.29 11.65 8.36
N PRO A 156 -10.50 12.23 8.26
CA PRO A 156 -11.59 11.66 7.47
C PRO A 156 -11.20 11.37 6.02
N CYS A 157 -11.77 10.31 5.45
CA CYS A 157 -11.59 9.82 4.08
C CYS A 157 -10.16 9.37 3.73
N TYR A 158 -9.27 9.21 4.71
CA TYR A 158 -7.86 8.91 4.43
C TYR A 158 -7.62 7.47 3.96
N TYR A 159 -8.45 6.51 4.38
CA TYR A 159 -8.25 5.10 4.02
C TYR A 159 -8.28 4.83 2.51
N ALA A 160 -9.06 5.60 1.75
CA ALA A 160 -9.07 5.53 0.28
C ALA A 160 -7.67 5.76 -0.32
N ASN A 161 -6.84 6.59 0.31
CA ASN A 161 -5.48 6.86 -0.13
C ASN A 161 -4.58 5.63 -0.01
N TYR A 162 -4.73 4.81 1.03
CA TYR A 162 -3.96 3.58 1.19
C TYR A 162 -4.26 2.55 0.09
N ALA A 163 -5.51 2.47 -0.36
CA ALA A 163 -5.88 1.60 -1.47
C ALA A 163 -5.23 2.06 -2.79
N ILE A 164 -5.30 3.36 -3.10
CA ILE A 164 -4.63 3.95 -4.26
C ILE A 164 -3.11 3.74 -4.17
N ALA A 165 -2.52 3.96 -3.00
CA ALA A 165 -1.10 3.77 -2.72
C ALA A 165 -0.65 2.33 -2.96
N THR A 166 -1.45 1.34 -2.56
CA THR A 166 -1.16 -0.08 -2.77
C THR A 166 -1.04 -0.40 -4.26
N VAL A 167 -1.97 0.12 -5.09
CA VAL A 167 -1.94 -0.09 -6.54
C VAL A 167 -0.74 0.65 -7.17
N ILE A 168 -0.50 1.90 -6.80
CA ILE A 168 0.66 2.69 -7.27
C ILE A 168 1.98 1.99 -6.91
N ARG A 169 2.11 1.46 -5.69
CA ARG A 169 3.30 0.73 -5.24
C ARG A 169 3.61 -0.42 -6.20
N PHE A 170 2.64 -1.31 -6.45
CA PHE A 170 2.85 -2.44 -7.35
C PHE A 170 3.15 -2.00 -8.79
N GLN A 171 2.49 -0.95 -9.28
CA GLN A 171 2.72 -0.40 -10.60
C GLN A 171 4.13 0.17 -10.76
N LEU A 172 4.61 0.96 -9.80
CA LEU A 172 5.98 1.48 -9.79
C LEU A 172 7.00 0.35 -9.62
N HIS A 173 6.72 -0.62 -8.75
CA HIS A 173 7.60 -1.76 -8.51
C HIS A 173 7.77 -2.62 -9.77
N ASP A 174 6.69 -2.95 -10.45
CA ASP A 174 6.70 -3.68 -11.72
C ASP A 174 7.51 -2.95 -12.79
N PHE A 175 7.28 -1.64 -12.93
CA PHE A 175 8.01 -0.82 -13.89
C PHE A 175 9.51 -0.79 -13.58
N ILE A 176 9.90 -0.56 -12.32
CA ILE A 176 11.29 -0.54 -11.88
C ILE A 176 11.96 -1.89 -12.15
N ALA A 177 11.35 -2.98 -11.67
CA ALA A 177 11.88 -4.33 -11.81
C ALA A 177 12.11 -4.71 -13.28
N LYS A 178 11.13 -4.46 -14.15
CA LYS A 178 11.21 -4.85 -15.56
C LYS A 178 12.06 -3.92 -16.42
N LYS A 179 11.98 -2.61 -16.22
CA LYS A 179 12.58 -1.60 -17.12
C LYS A 179 13.98 -1.16 -16.73
N PHE A 180 14.26 -1.06 -15.43
CA PHE A 180 15.57 -0.61 -14.96
C PHE A 180 16.44 -1.79 -14.53
N LEU A 181 15.86 -2.73 -13.77
CA LEU A 181 16.64 -3.81 -13.18
C LEU A 181 16.71 -5.06 -14.06
N HIS A 182 15.75 -5.23 -14.96
CA HIS A 182 15.54 -6.46 -15.75
C HIS A 182 15.48 -7.72 -14.86
N GLN A 183 14.81 -7.60 -13.72
CA GLN A 183 14.65 -8.64 -12.70
C GLN A 183 13.17 -9.00 -12.53
N PRO A 184 12.84 -10.20 -12.02
CA PRO A 184 11.48 -10.53 -11.63
C PRO A 184 11.00 -9.60 -10.51
N PRO A 185 9.79 -9.03 -10.57
CA PRO A 185 9.25 -8.20 -9.49
C PRO A 185 9.30 -8.91 -8.12
N GLN A 186 8.97 -10.20 -8.08
CA GLN A 186 8.97 -11.01 -6.85
C GLN A 186 10.36 -11.22 -6.23
N SER A 187 11.43 -10.81 -6.91
CA SER A 187 12.80 -11.02 -6.46
C SER A 187 13.74 -10.01 -7.11
N CYS A 188 13.57 -8.72 -6.79
CA CYS A 188 14.45 -7.66 -7.29
C CYS A 188 15.13 -6.89 -6.15
N ASN A 189 16.23 -6.22 -6.48
CA ASN A 189 16.99 -5.38 -5.54
C ASN A 189 17.32 -4.03 -6.16
N TYR A 190 16.94 -2.95 -5.47
CA TYR A 190 17.16 -1.59 -5.95
C TYR A 190 18.55 -1.06 -5.54
N ALA A 191 19.17 -1.65 -4.52
CA ALA A 191 20.40 -1.12 -3.94
C ALA A 191 21.55 -1.10 -4.96
N GLY A 192 22.25 0.03 -5.02
CA GLY A 192 23.34 0.25 -5.99
C GLY A 192 22.90 0.72 -7.37
N HIS A 193 21.58 0.76 -7.66
CA HIS A 193 21.03 1.23 -8.93
C HIS A 193 20.59 2.70 -8.84
N THR A 194 21.51 3.63 -9.09
CA THR A 194 21.23 5.08 -9.00
C THR A 194 20.13 5.53 -9.96
N GLU A 195 20.02 4.89 -11.12
CA GLU A 195 19.01 5.14 -12.14
C GLU A 195 17.57 4.95 -11.61
N VAL A 196 17.35 4.04 -10.66
CA VAL A 196 16.04 3.86 -10.00
C VAL A 196 15.73 5.05 -9.10
N GLY A 197 16.74 5.54 -8.36
CA GLY A 197 16.61 6.73 -7.53
C GLY A 197 16.34 8.00 -8.35
N ASP A 198 17.02 8.14 -9.49
CA ASP A 198 16.80 9.25 -10.43
C ASP A 198 15.39 9.20 -11.00
N PHE A 199 14.91 8.02 -11.41
CA PHE A 199 13.54 7.82 -11.85
C PHE A 199 12.52 8.24 -10.78
N LEU A 200 12.60 7.71 -9.56
CA LEU A 200 11.69 8.07 -8.47
C LEU A 200 11.74 9.57 -8.17
N ARG A 201 12.92 10.20 -8.26
CA ARG A 201 13.06 11.65 -8.07
C ARG A 201 12.26 12.44 -9.10
N THR A 202 12.23 12.03 -10.38
CA THR A 202 11.43 12.71 -11.43
C THR A 202 9.94 12.78 -11.11
N ILE A 203 9.44 11.81 -10.34
CA ILE A 203 8.06 11.77 -9.86
C ILE A 203 7.91 12.72 -8.66
N MET A 204 8.76 12.52 -7.65
CA MET A 204 8.62 13.22 -6.36
C MET A 204 8.91 14.73 -6.46
N GLU A 205 9.84 15.14 -7.32
CA GLU A 205 10.31 16.54 -7.39
C GLU A 205 9.28 17.53 -7.92
N LYS A 206 8.25 17.03 -8.59
CA LYS A 206 7.13 17.83 -9.11
C LYS A 206 6.30 18.43 -7.98
N GLY A 207 6.21 17.75 -6.83
CA GLY A 207 5.24 18.12 -5.80
C GLY A 207 3.82 18.15 -6.37
N ALA A 208 2.98 19.04 -5.88
CA ALA A 208 1.57 19.15 -6.28
C ALA A 208 1.35 20.07 -7.50
N THR A 209 2.36 20.23 -8.37
CA THR A 209 2.28 21.15 -9.53
C THR A 209 1.59 20.55 -10.76
N GLU A 210 1.37 19.24 -10.78
CA GLU A 210 0.83 18.50 -11.94
C GLU A 210 -0.30 17.54 -11.50
N ASP A 211 -1.19 17.14 -12.41
CA ASP A 211 -2.22 16.14 -12.12
C ASP A 211 -1.56 14.77 -11.85
N TRP A 212 -1.91 14.13 -10.74
CA TRP A 212 -1.29 12.87 -10.32
C TRP A 212 -1.45 11.73 -11.33
N ARG A 213 -2.54 11.70 -12.10
CA ARG A 213 -2.78 10.68 -13.14
C ARG A 213 -1.79 10.86 -14.29
N GLN A 214 -1.57 12.12 -14.67
CA GLN A 214 -0.58 12.46 -15.68
C GLN A 214 0.83 12.10 -15.21
N VAL A 215 1.18 12.45 -13.95
CA VAL A 215 2.48 12.08 -13.36
C VAL A 215 2.70 10.57 -13.38
N LEU A 216 1.69 9.78 -12.96
CA LEU A 216 1.79 8.31 -12.96
C LEU A 216 1.91 7.74 -14.38
N ARG A 217 1.11 8.25 -15.32
CA ARG A 217 1.13 7.84 -16.73
C ARG A 217 2.46 8.16 -17.38
N ASP A 218 3.02 9.35 -17.15
CA ASP A 218 4.31 9.75 -17.72
C ASP A 218 5.45 8.91 -17.14
N ALA A 219 5.37 8.57 -15.85
CA ALA A 219 6.37 7.76 -15.19
C ALA A 219 6.36 6.29 -15.63
N THR A 220 5.18 5.69 -15.80
CA THR A 220 5.04 4.23 -15.97
C THR A 220 4.54 3.80 -17.35
N GLY A 221 4.00 4.74 -18.13
CA GLY A 221 3.36 4.50 -19.41
C GLY A 221 1.91 4.03 -19.32
N GLU A 222 1.34 3.88 -18.13
CA GLU A 222 -0.04 3.42 -17.93
C GLU A 222 -0.78 4.26 -16.86
N GLU A 223 -2.11 4.33 -17.00
CA GLU A 223 -2.98 4.86 -15.94
C GLU A 223 -2.95 3.95 -14.71
N LEU A 224 -3.56 4.40 -13.61
CA LEU A 224 -3.68 3.58 -12.41
C LEU A 224 -4.31 2.22 -12.76
N SER A 225 -3.57 1.14 -12.51
CA SER A 225 -3.94 -0.21 -12.97
C SER A 225 -3.57 -1.28 -11.95
N THR A 226 -4.50 -2.20 -11.68
CA THR A 226 -4.25 -3.37 -10.81
C THR A 226 -3.47 -4.48 -11.51
N ARG A 227 -3.17 -4.34 -12.80
CA ARG A 227 -2.43 -5.31 -13.62
C ARG A 227 -1.15 -5.78 -12.93
N ALA A 228 -0.29 -4.84 -12.52
CA ALA A 228 0.99 -5.15 -11.91
C ALA A 228 0.85 -5.97 -10.61
N MET A 229 -0.17 -5.67 -9.81
CA MET A 229 -0.47 -6.42 -8.58
C MET A 229 -0.97 -7.84 -8.88
N LEU A 230 -1.84 -8.01 -9.87
CA LEU A 230 -2.31 -9.34 -10.30
C LEU A 230 -1.15 -10.17 -10.86
N GLU A 231 -0.29 -9.58 -11.68
CA GLU A 231 0.92 -10.26 -12.19
C GLU A 231 1.89 -10.63 -11.06
N TYR A 232 2.05 -9.77 -10.05
CA TYR A 232 2.89 -10.05 -8.89
C TYR A 232 2.44 -11.32 -8.15
N PHE A 233 1.14 -11.44 -7.89
CA PHE A 233 0.55 -12.56 -7.15
C PHE A 233 0.10 -13.74 -8.00
N ALA A 234 0.27 -13.72 -9.33
CA ALA A 234 -0.17 -14.80 -10.21
C ALA A 234 0.38 -16.21 -9.80
N PRO A 235 1.65 -16.37 -9.38
CA PRO A 235 2.14 -17.66 -8.89
C PRO A 235 1.41 -18.14 -7.62
N LEU A 236 1.12 -17.21 -6.69
CA LEU A 236 0.38 -17.52 -5.48
C LEU A 236 -1.08 -17.88 -5.78
N GLN A 237 -1.71 -17.15 -6.71
CA GLN A 237 -3.08 -17.44 -7.13
C GLN A 237 -3.18 -18.86 -7.69
N ALA A 238 -2.28 -19.25 -8.59
CA ALA A 238 -2.26 -20.60 -9.16
C ALA A 238 -2.11 -21.68 -8.07
N TRP A 239 -1.25 -21.44 -7.08
CA TRP A 239 -1.10 -22.33 -5.94
C TRP A 239 -2.37 -22.41 -5.08
N LEU A 240 -3.01 -21.27 -4.79
CA LEU A 240 -4.26 -21.21 -4.01
C LEU A 240 -5.43 -21.90 -4.73
N GLU A 241 -5.51 -21.81 -6.06
CA GLU A 241 -6.51 -22.51 -6.87
C GLU A 241 -6.36 -24.04 -6.72
N GLU A 242 -5.13 -24.54 -6.70
CA GLU A 242 -4.85 -25.96 -6.43
C GLU A 242 -5.22 -26.35 -4.98
N GLN A 243 -4.80 -25.55 -3.99
CA GLN A 243 -5.07 -25.84 -2.58
C GLN A 243 -6.56 -25.80 -2.21
N ASN A 244 -7.33 -24.98 -2.92
CA ASN A 244 -8.77 -24.81 -2.69
C ASN A 244 -9.61 -25.71 -3.60
N HIS A 245 -9.02 -26.64 -4.35
CA HIS A 245 -9.78 -27.57 -5.17
C HIS A 245 -10.79 -28.36 -4.33
N GLY A 246 -12.07 -28.27 -4.70
CA GLY A 246 -13.18 -28.91 -3.99
C GLY A 246 -13.69 -28.16 -2.76
N ARG A 247 -13.18 -26.95 -2.48
CA ARG A 247 -13.72 -26.03 -1.46
C ARG A 247 -14.67 -25.04 -2.10
N GLU A 248 -15.64 -24.59 -1.31
CA GLU A 248 -16.46 -23.44 -1.66
C GLU A 248 -15.64 -22.16 -1.47
N ILE A 249 -15.60 -21.31 -2.50
CA ILE A 249 -14.86 -20.04 -2.48
C ILE A 249 -15.87 -18.90 -2.43
N GLY A 250 -15.82 -18.14 -1.34
CA GLY A 250 -16.73 -17.04 -1.06
C GLY A 250 -17.23 -17.11 0.37
N TRP A 251 -18.15 -16.20 0.68
CA TRP A 251 -18.88 -16.16 1.93
C TRP A 251 -20.30 -15.67 1.66
N GLU A 252 -21.19 -15.98 2.60
CA GLU A 252 -22.57 -15.47 2.62
C GLU A 252 -22.71 -14.28 3.58
#